data_AF-A0A966FUT1-F1
#
_entry.id   AF-A0A966FUT1-F1
#
_cell.length_a   1.000
_cell.length_b   1.000
_cell.length_c   1.000
_cell.angle_alpha   90.00
_cell.angle_beta   90.00
_cell.angle_gamma   90.00
#
_symmetry.space_group_name_H-M   'P 1'
#
loop_
_entity.id
_entity.type
_entity.pdbx_description
1 polymer ?
#
loop_
_entity_poly.entity_id
_entity_poly.type
_entity_poly.pdbx_seq_one_letter_code
_entity_poly.pdbx_strand_id
1 'polypeptide(L)'
;PREVMRLLGGGVNLRKLAHGLARAARPAPGASDLASRMRKGLERFDGNVSILLASSDRTAQVFDAVWPKDDPRVSHCEGAGHAFAEPHARDWLEARLVEVLRASP
;
A
#
# COMPACT_ATOMS: atom_id res chain seq x y z
N PRO A 1 -9.44 27.85 -1.04
CA PRO A 1 -8.07 27.48 -0.60
C PRO A 1 -7.02 28.45 -1.16
N ARG A 2 -6.12 28.98 -0.32
CA ARG A 2 -5.12 30.02 -0.71
C ARG A 2 -4.18 29.59 -1.86
N GLU A 3 -4.04 28.30 -2.10
CA GLU A 3 -3.22 27.76 -3.20
C GLU A 3 -3.81 28.02 -4.59
N VAL A 4 -5.14 28.08 -4.73
CA VAL A 4 -5.81 28.40 -6.01
C VAL A 4 -5.61 29.86 -6.38
N MET A 5 -5.57 30.77 -5.41
CA MET A 5 -5.24 32.19 -5.64
C MET A 5 -3.76 32.38 -6.03
N ARG A 6 -2.85 31.53 -5.55
CA ARG A 6 -1.42 31.56 -5.96
C ARG A 6 -1.19 31.11 -7.40
N LEU A 7 -2.02 30.21 -7.91
CA LEU A 7 -2.05 29.79 -9.31
C LEU A 7 -2.43 30.95 -10.24
N LEU A 8 -3.42 31.76 -9.84
CA LEU A 8 -3.89 32.92 -10.62
C LEU A 8 -2.97 34.15 -10.48
N GLY A 9 -2.26 34.29 -9.35
CA GLY A 9 -1.38 35.43 -9.06
C GLY A 9 0.10 35.27 -9.47
N GLY A 10 0.46 34.26 -10.26
CA GLY A 10 1.84 34.07 -10.76
C GLY A 10 2.86 33.53 -9.74
N GLY A 11 2.43 33.17 -8.52
CA GLY A 11 3.28 32.67 -7.44
C GLY A 11 3.61 31.17 -7.51
N VAL A 12 3.41 30.56 -8.67
CA VAL A 12 3.72 29.15 -8.92
C VAL A 12 4.69 29.03 -10.07
N ASN A 13 5.77 28.29 -9.84
CA ASN A 13 6.73 28.01 -10.88
C ASN A 13 6.08 27.05 -11.88
N LEU A 14 5.56 27.57 -12.99
CA LEU A 14 4.84 26.82 -14.02
C LEU A 14 5.68 25.64 -14.55
N ARG A 15 7.01 25.79 -14.61
CA ARG A 15 7.93 24.70 -14.95
C ARG A 15 7.92 23.58 -13.90
N LYS A 16 7.86 23.89 -12.60
CA LYS A 16 7.70 22.88 -11.54
C LYS A 16 6.33 22.20 -11.58
N LEU A 17 5.25 22.95 -11.87
CA LEU A 17 3.92 22.37 -12.03
C LEU A 17 3.85 21.43 -13.24
N ALA A 18 4.35 21.87 -14.40
CA ALA A 18 4.42 21.04 -15.60
C ALA A 18 5.29 19.79 -15.38
N HIS A 19 6.42 19.93 -14.68
CA HIS A 19 7.26 18.79 -14.30
C HIS A 19 6.55 17.83 -13.32
N GLY A 20 5.77 18.35 -12.37
CA GLY A 20 4.95 17.55 -11.47
C GLY A 20 3.88 16.77 -12.22
N LEU A 21 3.16 17.43 -13.13
CA LEU A 21 2.15 16.81 -14.00
C LEU A 21 2.77 15.74 -14.91
N ALA A 22 3.91 16.04 -15.53
CA ALA A 22 4.63 15.11 -16.38
C ALA A 22 5.13 13.89 -15.58
N ARG A 23 5.55 14.07 -14.32
CA ARG A 23 5.94 12.98 -13.44
C ARG A 23 4.75 12.12 -13.00
N ALA A 24 3.59 12.73 -12.75
CA ALA A 24 2.36 12.02 -12.43
C ALA A 24 1.83 11.22 -13.64
N ALA A 25 2.06 11.71 -14.86
CA ALA A 25 1.69 11.04 -16.10
C ALA A 25 2.69 9.95 -16.55
N ARG A 26 3.86 9.84 -15.91
CA ARG A 26 4.82 8.78 -16.27
C ARG A 26 4.26 7.41 -15.87
N PRO A 27 4.40 6.39 -16.74
CA PRO A 27 4.13 5.01 -16.38
C PRO A 27 4.88 4.67 -15.10
N ALA A 28 4.22 3.93 -14.20
CA ALA A 28 4.90 3.39 -13.05
C ALA A 28 6.14 2.60 -13.54
N PRO A 29 7.31 2.75 -12.89
CA PRO A 29 8.46 1.91 -13.20
C PRO A 29 8.01 0.45 -13.21
N GLY A 30 8.47 -0.32 -14.19
CA GLY A 30 8.06 -1.71 -14.38
C GLY A 30 8.12 -2.47 -13.06
N ALA A 31 7.09 -3.29 -12.81
CA ALA A 31 6.93 -3.99 -11.54
C ALA A 31 8.29 -4.57 -11.10
N SER A 32 8.78 -4.13 -9.95
CA SER A 32 9.93 -4.78 -9.36
C SER A 32 9.59 -6.26 -9.22
N ASP A 33 10.52 -7.14 -9.57
CA ASP A 33 10.35 -8.60 -9.50
C ASP A 33 10.07 -9.12 -8.06
N LEU A 34 9.96 -8.21 -7.07
CA LEU A 34 9.70 -8.56 -5.68
C LEU A 34 8.38 -9.32 -5.50
N ALA A 35 7.26 -8.85 -6.06
CA ALA A 35 5.97 -9.53 -5.90
C ALA A 35 5.97 -10.94 -6.52
N SER A 36 6.60 -11.07 -7.70
CA SER A 36 6.82 -12.35 -8.38
C SER A 36 7.70 -13.30 -7.55
N ARG A 37 8.80 -12.80 -6.99
CA ARG A 37 9.69 -13.57 -6.11
C ARG A 37 9.02 -13.97 -4.79
N MET A 38 8.24 -13.08 -4.19
CA MET A 38 7.45 -13.37 -3.00
C MET A 38 6.49 -14.51 -3.27
N ARG A 39 5.72 -14.46 -4.36
CA ARG A 39 4.82 -15.56 -4.77
C ARG A 39 5.57 -16.90 -4.89
N LYS A 40 6.66 -16.93 -5.67
CA LYS A 40 7.48 -18.14 -5.84
C LYS A 40 8.05 -18.68 -4.53
N GLY A 41 8.37 -17.80 -3.58
CA GLY A 41 8.81 -18.19 -2.24
C GLY A 41 7.68 -18.79 -1.41
N LEU A 42 6.52 -18.14 -1.41
CA LEU A 42 5.33 -18.59 -0.67
C LEU A 42 4.73 -19.89 -1.23
N GLU A 43 4.88 -20.17 -2.52
CA GLU A 43 4.51 -21.48 -3.12
C GLU A 43 5.28 -22.67 -2.52
N ARG A 44 6.46 -22.42 -1.91
CA ARG A 44 7.32 -23.43 -1.31
C ARG A 44 7.26 -23.43 0.23
N PHE A 45 6.40 -22.61 0.81
CA PHE A 45 6.29 -22.48 2.25
C PHE A 45 5.01 -23.16 2.72
N ASP A 46 5.18 -24.25 3.48
CA ASP A 46 4.07 -25.08 3.94
C ASP A 46 3.39 -24.55 5.22
N GLY A 47 3.90 -23.45 5.78
CA GLY A 47 3.32 -22.82 6.97
C GLY A 47 2.14 -21.91 6.67
N ASN A 48 1.45 -21.47 7.73
CA ASN A 48 0.37 -20.50 7.60
C ASN A 48 0.92 -19.12 7.19
N VAL A 49 0.25 -18.46 6.24
CA VAL A 49 0.65 -17.15 5.70
C VAL A 49 -0.55 -16.23 5.72
N SER A 50 -0.39 -15.07 6.36
CA SER A 50 -1.34 -13.95 6.28
C SER A 50 -0.61 -12.69 5.81
N ILE A 51 -1.22 -11.97 4.87
CA ILE A 51 -0.70 -10.74 4.28
C ILE A 51 -1.63 -9.61 4.70
N LEU A 52 -1.15 -8.73 5.59
CA LEU A 52 -1.93 -7.65 6.18
C LEU A 52 -1.57 -6.32 5.52
N LEU A 53 -2.55 -5.65 4.92
CA LEU A 53 -2.36 -4.41 4.16
C LEU A 53 -3.07 -3.24 4.83
N ALA A 54 -2.33 -2.14 5.06
CA ALA A 54 -2.89 -0.88 5.53
C ALA A 54 -3.42 -0.08 4.33
N SER A 55 -4.73 0.11 4.19
CA SER A 55 -5.32 0.67 2.97
C SER A 55 -4.89 2.13 2.67
N SER A 56 -4.47 2.89 3.68
CA SER A 56 -3.94 4.26 3.51
C SER A 56 -2.42 4.32 3.30
N ASP A 57 -1.71 3.18 3.35
CA ASP A 57 -0.27 3.11 3.09
C ASP A 57 0.03 3.03 1.60
N ARG A 58 0.94 3.90 1.13
CA ARG A 58 1.34 3.92 -0.28
C ARG A 58 2.07 2.64 -0.69
N THR A 59 2.84 2.04 0.22
CA THR A 59 3.55 0.78 -0.09
C THR A 59 2.56 -0.36 -0.24
N ALA A 60 1.62 -0.49 0.70
CA ALA A 60 0.54 -1.47 0.63
C ALA A 60 -0.31 -1.32 -0.65
N GLN A 61 -0.67 -0.09 -1.04
CA GLN A 61 -1.41 0.16 -2.30
C GLN A 61 -0.64 -0.30 -3.54
N VAL A 62 0.69 -0.07 -3.58
CA VAL A 62 1.54 -0.50 -4.70
C VAL A 62 1.64 -2.03 -4.74
N PHE A 63 1.78 -2.67 -3.57
CA PHE A 63 1.77 -4.13 -3.46
C PHE A 63 0.43 -4.71 -3.93
N ASP A 64 -0.69 -4.18 -3.41
CA ASP A 64 -2.04 -4.61 -3.74
C ASP A 64 -2.33 -4.50 -5.23
N ALA A 65 -1.84 -3.44 -5.90
CA ALA A 65 -2.03 -3.23 -7.34
C ALA A 65 -1.44 -4.33 -8.23
N VAL A 66 -0.45 -5.09 -7.73
CA VAL A 66 0.26 -6.13 -8.51
C VAL A 66 0.07 -7.54 -7.96
N TRP A 67 -0.54 -7.69 -6.78
CA TRP A 67 -0.82 -8.99 -6.17
C TRP A 67 -2.15 -9.58 -6.69
N PRO A 68 -2.29 -10.93 -6.79
CA PRO A 68 -3.56 -11.56 -7.14
C PRO A 68 -4.71 -11.12 -6.21
N LYS A 69 -5.81 -10.65 -6.80
CA LYS A 69 -6.95 -10.07 -6.07
C LYS A 69 -7.80 -11.10 -5.33
N ASP A 70 -7.68 -12.36 -5.74
CA ASP A 70 -8.38 -13.51 -5.21
C ASP A 70 -7.53 -14.31 -4.21
N ASP A 71 -6.36 -13.82 -3.83
CA ASP A 71 -5.51 -14.49 -2.84
C ASP A 71 -6.15 -14.42 -1.44
N PRO A 72 -6.62 -15.55 -0.88
CA PRO A 72 -7.38 -15.56 0.38
C PRO A 72 -6.50 -15.21 1.59
N ARG A 73 -5.18 -15.13 1.42
CA ARG A 73 -4.24 -14.76 2.48
C ARG A 73 -4.21 -13.26 2.72
N VAL A 74 -4.74 -12.45 1.80
CA VAL A 74 -4.68 -10.98 1.86
C VAL A 74 -5.85 -10.43 2.66
N SER A 75 -5.56 -9.50 3.57
CA SER A 75 -6.57 -8.77 4.34
C SER A 75 -6.22 -7.29 4.42
N HIS A 76 -7.22 -6.43 4.30
CA HIS A 76 -7.07 -4.97 4.28
C HIS A 76 -7.63 -4.34 5.55
N CYS A 77 -6.88 -3.39 6.12
CA CYS A 77 -7.31 -2.55 7.21
C CYS A 77 -7.63 -1.15 6.68
N GLU A 78 -8.93 -0.85 6.57
CA GLU A 78 -9.40 0.43 6.08
C GLU A 78 -8.94 1.58 6.99
N GLY A 79 -8.47 2.66 6.38
CA GLY A 79 -8.01 3.86 7.09
C GLY A 79 -6.66 3.71 7.83
N ALA A 80 -6.04 2.52 7.88
CA ALA A 80 -4.76 2.34 8.55
C ALA A 80 -3.60 2.96 7.78
N GLY A 81 -2.71 3.63 8.50
CA GLY A 81 -1.41 4.08 7.98
C GLY A 81 -0.35 2.99 8.03
N HIS A 82 0.85 3.28 7.49
CA HIS A 82 1.96 2.32 7.37
C HIS A 82 2.33 1.61 8.68
N ALA A 83 2.23 2.32 9.81
CA ALA A 83 2.59 1.79 11.12
C ALA A 83 1.41 1.14 11.88
N PHE A 84 0.20 1.12 11.32
CA PHE A 84 -1.03 0.72 12.03
C PHE A 84 -1.17 1.41 13.40
N ALA A 85 -0.82 2.70 13.48
CA ALA A 85 -0.73 3.41 14.76
C ALA A 85 -2.09 3.95 15.24
N GLU A 86 -3.05 4.06 14.33
CA GLU A 86 -4.42 4.48 14.63
C GLU A 86 -5.09 3.49 15.60
N PRO A 87 -5.92 3.94 16.56
CA PRO A 87 -6.53 3.05 17.55
C PRO A 87 -7.24 1.84 16.93
N HIS A 88 -8.06 2.08 15.90
CA HIS A 88 -8.78 1.00 15.20
C HIS A 88 -7.83 0.04 14.46
N ALA A 89 -6.73 0.56 13.92
CA ALA A 89 -5.74 -0.21 13.18
C ALA A 89 -4.92 -1.12 14.12
N ARG A 90 -4.65 -0.65 15.34
CA ARG A 90 -4.00 -1.44 16.40
C ARG A 90 -4.86 -2.62 16.82
N ASP A 91 -6.14 -2.35 17.11
CA ASP A 91 -7.10 -3.39 17.50
C ASP A 91 -7.28 -4.41 16.39
N TRP A 92 -7.37 -3.95 15.14
CA TRP A 92 -7.46 -4.81 13.97
C TRP A 92 -6.21 -5.68 13.81
N LEU A 93 -5.01 -5.10 13.94
CA LEU A 93 -3.75 -5.83 13.79
C LEU A 93 -3.59 -6.88 14.88
N GLU A 94 -3.89 -6.53 16.13
CA GLU A 94 -3.84 -7.47 17.25
C GLU A 94 -4.78 -8.67 17.01
N ALA A 95 -6.03 -8.42 16.60
CA ALA A 95 -6.98 -9.48 16.30
C ALA A 95 -6.45 -10.45 15.22
N ARG A 96 -5.82 -9.93 14.16
CA ARG A 96 -5.23 -10.76 13.08
C ARG A 96 -4.02 -11.54 13.54
N LEU A 97 -3.15 -10.95 14.36
CA LEU A 97 -2.01 -11.65 14.93
C LEU A 97 -2.47 -12.80 15.84
N VAL A 98 -3.45 -12.56 16.70
CA VAL A 98 -4.01 -13.60 17.58
C VAL A 98 -4.68 -14.72 16.77
N GLU A 99 -5.40 -14.40 15.71
CA GLU A 99 -5.99 -15.37 14.78
C GLU A 99 -4.92 -16.29 14.17
N VAL A 100 -3.85 -15.71 13.60
CA VAL A 100 -2.75 -16.45 12.98
C VAL A 100 -2.01 -17.32 13.99
N LEU A 101 -1.74 -16.80 15.20
CA LEU A 101 -1.04 -17.54 16.25
C LEU A 101 -1.85 -18.72 16.78
N ARG A 102 -3.18 -18.59 16.85
CA ARG A 102 -4.07 -19.69 17.27
C ARG A 102 -4.27 -20.74 16.19
N ALA A 103 -4.21 -20.35 14.92
CA ALA A 103 -4.32 -21.24 13.78
C ALA A 103 -3.00 -21.98 13.45
N SER A 104 -1.90 -21.59 14.10
CA SER A 104 -0.61 -22.26 13.94
C SER A 104 -0.58 -23.54 14.79
N PRO A 105 -0.32 -24.72 14.19
CA PRO A 105 -0.27 -26.00 14.91
C PRO A 105 0.92 -26.12 15.86
#